data_AF-A0A4Y2GPF2-F1
#
_entry.id   AF-A0A4Y2GPF2-F1
#
_cell.length_a   1.000
_cell.length_b   1.000
_cell.length_c   1.000
_cell.angle_alpha   90.00
_cell.angle_beta   90.00
_cell.angle_gamma   90.00
#
_symmetry.space_group_name_H-M   'P 1'
#
loop_
_entity.id
_entity.type
_entity.pdbx_description
1 polymer ?
#
loop_
_entity_poly.entity_id
_entity_poly.type
_entity_poly.pdbx_seq_one_letter_code
_entity_poly.pdbx_strand_id
1 'polypeptide(L)'
;MARPIVLQCDASDYGVGAVLCHEFPGGELRPIFFASKTLSRAERNYAQVHKEALAIIFGIKKFNKFLQGQKFTIETDSKPLLTLFGHNKSVPTMVNAKMGYNSFKL
;
A
#
# COMPACT_ATOMS: atom_id res chain seq x y z
N MET A 1 12.52 13.50 15.89
CA MET A 1 12.08 12.09 15.81
C MET A 1 11.45 11.87 14.44
N ALA A 2 11.80 10.78 13.75
CA ALA A 2 11.16 10.43 12.48
C ALA A 2 9.69 10.04 12.74
N ARG A 3 8.76 10.56 11.93
CA ARG A 3 7.33 10.24 12.05
C ARG A 3 7.01 8.95 11.29
N PRO A 4 6.08 8.12 11.77
CA PRO A 4 5.62 6.96 11.03
C PRO A 4 5.13 7.37 9.64
N ILE A 5 5.46 6.54 8.65
CA ILE A 5 5.01 6.71 7.28
C ILE A 5 3.90 5.69 7.03
N VAL A 6 2.80 6.15 6.47
CA VAL A 6 1.68 5.33 6.05
C VAL A 6 1.48 5.53 4.56
N LEU A 7 1.43 4.43 3.82
CA LEU A 7 1.16 4.41 2.38
C LEU A 7 -0.25 3.87 2.19
N GLN A 8 -1.18 4.75 1.82
CA GLN A 8 -2.54 4.36 1.48
C GLN A 8 -2.62 4.05 -0.02
N CYS A 9 -3.16 2.89 -0.38
CA CYS A 9 -3.27 2.43 -1.77
C CYS A 9 -4.69 2.02 -2.09
N ASP A 10 -5.16 2.43 -3.28
CA ASP A 10 -6.48 2.13 -3.81
C ASP A 10 -6.39 1.81 -5.31
N ALA A 11 -7.27 0.93 -5.77
CA ALA A 11 -7.38 0.52 -7.15
C ALA A 11 -8.84 0.56 -7.63
N SER A 12 -9.04 1.29 -8.73
CA SER A 12 -10.30 1.34 -9.47
C SER A 12 -10.20 0.58 -10.79
N ASP A 13 -11.32 0.45 -11.50
CA ASP A 13 -11.36 -0.14 -12.83
C ASP A 13 -10.53 0.61 -13.89
N TYR A 14 -10.25 1.89 -13.65
CA TYR A 14 -9.60 2.76 -14.63
C TYR A 14 -8.16 3.11 -14.27
N GLY A 15 -7.82 3.08 -12.98
CA GLY A 15 -6.58 3.64 -12.47
C GLY A 15 -6.26 3.14 -11.06
N VAL A 16 -5.00 3.26 -10.70
CA VAL A 16 -4.50 3.01 -9.34
C VAL A 16 -4.03 4.30 -8.70
N GLY A 17 -4.23 4.41 -7.39
CA GLY A 17 -3.86 5.55 -6.57
C GLY A 17 -2.99 5.12 -5.39
N ALA A 18 -2.10 6.02 -4.97
CA ALA A 18 -1.32 5.88 -3.76
C ALA A 18 -1.11 7.25 -3.10
N VAL A 19 -1.22 7.30 -1.77
CA VAL A 19 -1.05 8.50 -0.96
C VAL A 19 -0.03 8.21 0.13
N LEU A 20 0.99 9.05 0.22
CA LEU A 20 1.98 9.01 1.28
C LEU A 20 1.51 9.93 2.41
N CYS A 21 1.29 9.37 3.58
CA CYS A 21 0.81 10.06 4.78
C CYS A 21 1.85 9.95 5.91
N HIS A 22 1.86 10.96 6.78
CA HIS A 22 2.49 10.85 8.08
C HIS A 22 1.44 10.68 9.16
N GLU A 23 1.73 9.82 10.12
CA GLU A 23 0.95 9.72 11.34
C GLU A 23 1.42 10.76 12.37
N PHE A 24 0.49 11.59 12.83
CA PHE A 24 0.72 12.59 13.87
C PHE A 24 0.31 12.07 15.25
N PRO A 25 0.85 12.65 16.33
CA PRO A 25 0.42 12.33 17.69
C PRO A 25 -1.10 12.46 17.81
N GLY A 26 -1.77 11.38 18.22
CA GLY A 26 -3.24 11.28 18.24
C GLY A 26 -3.86 10.41 17.13
N GLY A 27 -3.04 9.85 16.24
CA GLY A 27 -3.51 8.95 15.16
C GLY A 27 -4.05 9.69 13.94
N GLU A 28 -3.82 11.01 13.84
CA GLU A 28 -4.22 11.80 12.69
C GLU A 28 -3.27 11.53 11.52
N LEU A 29 -3.80 11.00 10.42
CA LEU A 29 -3.05 10.82 9.17
C LEU A 29 -3.09 12.11 8.35
N ARG A 30 -1.93 12.67 8.04
CA ARG A 30 -1.83 13.83 7.14
C ARG A 30 -1.15 13.45 5.83
N PRO A 31 -1.82 13.64 4.69
CA PRO A 31 -1.24 13.36 3.39
C PRO A 31 -0.14 14.36 3.04
N ILE A 32 0.93 13.86 2.43
CA ILE A 32 2.11 14.62 2.02
C ILE A 32 2.21 14.62 0.50
N PHE A 33 2.01 13.46 -0.12
CA PHE A 33 2.09 13.28 -1.55
C PHE A 33 0.99 12.38 -2.07
N PHE A 34 0.49 12.73 -3.24
CA PHE A 34 -0.50 11.96 -3.98
C PHE A 34 0.12 11.47 -5.28
N ALA A 35 -0.18 10.24 -5.64
CA ALA A 35 0.20 9.66 -6.91
C ALA A 35 -0.94 8.84 -7.48
N SER A 36 -1.13 8.94 -8.78
CA SER A 36 -2.07 8.09 -9.50
C SER A 36 -1.52 7.72 -10.87
N LYS A 37 -2.01 6.60 -11.40
CA LYS A 37 -1.68 6.12 -12.73
C LYS A 37 -2.92 5.50 -13.36
N THR A 38 -3.22 5.90 -14.58
CA THR A 38 -4.25 5.23 -15.41
C THR A 38 -3.77 3.85 -15.83
N LEU A 39 -4.62 2.85 -15.66
CA LEU A 39 -4.34 1.48 -16.11
C LEU A 39 -4.36 1.40 -17.64
N SER A 40 -3.39 0.68 -18.19
CA SER A 40 -3.37 0.29 -19.60
C SER A 40 -4.53 -0.67 -19.92
N ARG A 41 -4.85 -0.83 -21.21
CA ARG A 41 -5.94 -1.71 -21.65
C ARG A 41 -5.79 -3.15 -21.12
N ALA A 42 -4.57 -3.66 -21.01
CA ALA A 42 -4.30 -4.98 -20.44
C ALA A 42 -4.50 -4.99 -18.92
N GLU A 43 -3.98 -3.99 -18.20
CA GLU A 43 -4.09 -3.90 -16.73
C GLU A 43 -5.54 -3.70 -16.26
N ARG A 44 -6.40 -3.06 -17.07
CA ARG A 44 -7.84 -2.92 -16.77
C ARG A 44 -8.59 -4.24 -16.73
N ASN A 45 -8.11 -5.25 -17.47
CA ASN A 45 -8.71 -6.58 -17.52
C ASN A 45 -8.26 -7.48 -16.37
N TYR A 46 -7.37 -6.99 -15.49
CA TYR A 46 -6.95 -7.75 -14.31
C TYR A 46 -8.10 -7.89 -13.31
N ALA A 47 -8.11 -9.01 -12.57
CA ALA A 47 -9.02 -9.16 -11.43
C ALA A 47 -8.76 -8.06 -10.39
N GLN A 48 -9.77 -7.67 -9.63
CA GLN A 48 -9.68 -6.58 -8.66
C GLN A 48 -8.50 -6.75 -7.68
N VAL A 49 -8.29 -7.97 -7.19
CA VAL A 49 -7.15 -8.33 -6.31
C VAL A 49 -5.79 -8.01 -6.94
N HIS A 50 -5.65 -8.25 -8.25
CA HIS A 50 -4.41 -7.94 -8.97
C HIS A 50 -4.25 -6.43 -9.20
N LYS A 51 -5.34 -5.69 -9.40
CA LYS A 51 -5.30 -4.22 -9.52
C LYS A 51 -4.89 -3.58 -8.19
N GLU A 52 -5.35 -4.09 -7.07
CA GLU A 52 -4.96 -3.62 -5.74
C GLU A 52 -3.49 -3.93 -5.44
N ALA A 53 -3.02 -5.14 -5.77
CA ALA A 53 -1.59 -5.46 -5.69
C ALA A 53 -0.74 -4.54 -6.59
N LEU A 54 -1.26 -4.20 -7.77
CA LEU A 54 -0.63 -3.24 -8.68
C LEU A 54 -0.58 -1.83 -8.07
N ALA A 55 -1.62 -1.39 -7.34
CA ALA A 55 -1.63 -0.11 -6.63
C ALA A 55 -0.55 -0.04 -5.55
N ILE A 56 -0.38 -1.11 -4.78
CA ILE A 56 0.69 -1.22 -3.76
C ILE A 56 2.07 -1.13 -4.41
N ILE A 57 2.31 -1.93 -5.46
CA ILE A 57 3.58 -1.91 -6.19
C ILE A 57 3.85 -0.53 -6.79
N PHE A 58 2.81 0.11 -7.34
CA PHE A 58 2.89 1.46 -7.87
C PHE A 58 3.27 2.48 -6.80
N GLY A 59 2.60 2.46 -5.64
CA GLY A 59 2.88 3.34 -4.51
C GLY A 59 4.31 3.18 -4.00
N ILE A 60 4.76 1.94 -3.77
CA ILE A 60 6.13 1.66 -3.30
C ILE A 60 7.16 2.16 -4.30
N LYS A 61 6.98 1.88 -5.60
CA LYS A 61 7.91 2.34 -6.64
C LYS A 61 7.93 3.87 -6.75
N LYS A 62 6.76 4.51 -6.67
CA LYS A 62 6.66 5.97 -6.79
C LYS A 62 7.30 6.70 -5.61
N PHE A 63 7.10 6.18 -4.40
CA PHE A 63 7.61 6.77 -3.16
C PHE A 63 8.88 6.10 -2.65
N ASN A 64 9.59 5.32 -3.48
CA ASN A 64 10.78 4.57 -3.06
C ASN A 64 11.81 5.45 -2.35
N LYS A 65 12.02 6.69 -2.82
CA LYS A 65 12.93 7.65 -2.19
C LYS A 65 12.57 8.01 -0.74
N PHE A 66 11.29 7.94 -0.37
CA PHE A 66 10.79 8.22 0.98
C PHE A 66 10.70 6.96 1.84
N LEU A 67 10.44 5.80 1.22
CA LEU A 67 10.25 4.53 1.92
C LEU A 67 11.57 3.79 2.17
N GLN A 68 12.58 4.02 1.34
CA GLN A 68 13.85 3.31 1.43
C GLN A 68 14.54 3.58 2.77
N GLY A 69 14.85 2.50 3.50
CA GLY A 69 15.51 2.57 4.81
C GLY A 69 14.59 2.96 5.97
N GLN A 70 13.29 3.16 5.74
CA GLN A 70 12.29 3.50 6.75
C GLN A 70 11.34 2.32 6.97
N LYS A 71 10.81 2.18 8.18
CA LYS A 71 9.64 1.33 8.42
C LYS A 71 8.38 2.11 8.05
N PHE A 72 7.47 1.49 7.31
CA PHE A 72 6.22 2.09 6.89
C PHE A 72 5.09 1.07 6.95
N THR A 73 3.87 1.59 7.08
CA THR A 73 2.62 0.81 7.05
C THR A 73 1.97 0.97 5.69
N ILE A 74 1.37 -0.10 5.17
CA ILE A 74 0.54 -0.03 3.96
C ILE A 74 -0.91 -0.20 4.39
N GLU A 75 -1.77 0.72 3.99
CA GLU A 75 -3.21 0.66 4.19
C GLU A 75 -3.88 0.49 2.83
N THR A 76 -4.80 -0.46 2.74
CA THR A 76 -5.63 -0.71 1.56
C THR A 76 -7.04 -1.09 2.00
N ASP A 77 -8.03 -0.66 1.24
CA ASP A 77 -9.45 -0.94 1.43
C ASP A 77 -9.87 -2.34 0.96
N SER A 78 -8.93 -3.09 0.38
CA SER A 78 -9.15 -4.46 -0.08
C SER A 78 -9.24 -5.50 1.04
N LYS A 79 -10.47 -5.94 1.32
CA LYS A 79 -10.74 -7.16 2.10
C LYS A 79 -10.07 -8.43 1.52
N PRO A 80 -10.07 -8.70 0.20
CA PRO A 80 -9.44 -9.91 -0.32
C PRO A 80 -7.91 -9.92 -0.18
N LEU A 81 -7.22 -8.78 -0.26
CA LEU A 81 -5.79 -8.72 0.05
C LEU A 81 -5.51 -8.95 1.54
N LEU A 82 -6.34 -8.40 2.42
CA LEU A 82 -6.26 -8.72 3.85
C LEU A 82 -6.43 -10.22 4.11
N THR A 83 -7.26 -10.93 3.34
CA THR A 83 -7.39 -12.41 3.48
C THR A 83 -6.22 -13.20 2.90
N LEU A 84 -5.61 -12.70 1.80
CA LEU A 84 -4.42 -13.30 1.17
C LEU A 84 -3.17 -13.19 2.04
N PHE A 85 -3.03 -12.08 2.77
CA PHE A 85 -1.91 -11.84 3.67
C PHE A 85 -2.21 -12.29 5.11
N GLY A 86 -3.46 -12.20 5.59
CA GLY A 86 -3.87 -12.40 6.99
C GLY A 86 -3.72 -13.80 7.57
N HIS A 87 -3.46 -14.84 6.76
CA HIS A 87 -3.17 -16.19 7.27
C HIS A 87 -1.69 -16.51 7.17
N ASN A 88 -0.90 -16.04 8.14
CA ASN A 88 0.40 -16.59 8.57
C ASN A 88 1.22 -17.36 7.49
N LYS A 89 1.35 -16.78 6.31
CA LYS A 89 2.23 -17.22 5.25
C LYS A 89 3.06 -16.02 4.92
N SER A 90 4.31 -16.12 5.34
CA SER A 90 5.44 -15.35 4.81
C SER A 90 5.14 -14.95 3.37
N VAL A 91 5.15 -13.63 3.14
CA VAL A 91 5.24 -12.99 1.82
C VAL A 91 5.96 -13.93 0.85
N PRO A 92 5.41 -14.23 -0.34
CA PRO A 92 6.11 -15.05 -1.32
C PRO A 92 7.51 -14.45 -1.48
N THR A 93 8.53 -15.30 -1.43
CA THR A 93 9.99 -15.04 -1.29
C THR A 93 10.61 -13.99 -2.24
N MET A 94 9.80 -13.34 -3.08
CA MET A 94 10.19 -12.27 -3.99
C MET A 94 10.01 -10.84 -3.43
N VAL A 95 9.55 -10.69 -2.18
CA VAL A 95 9.54 -9.40 -1.46
C VAL A 95 10.14 -9.60 -0.06
N ASN A 96 11.45 -9.40 0.07
CA ASN A 96 12.12 -9.41 1.37
C ASN A 96 11.87 -8.09 2.11
N ALA A 97 10.66 -7.90 2.61
CA ALA A 97 10.33 -6.86 3.59
C ALA A 97 9.67 -7.54 4.78
N LYS A 98 10.34 -7.52 5.94
CA LYS A 98 9.83 -8.06 7.20
C LYS A 98 8.53 -7.33 7.57
N MET A 99 7.40 -7.96 7.23
CA MET A 99 6.05 -7.62 7.70
C MET A 99 5.94 -7.91 9.19
N GLY A 100 5.88 -6.84 10.00
CA GLY A 100 5.40 -6.91 11.37
C GLY A 100 3.89 -6.72 11.36
N TYR A 101 3.14 -7.82 11.53
CA TYR A 101 1.73 -7.76 11.85
C TYR A 101 1.55 -7.15 13.24
N ASN A 102 0.84 -6.02 13.33
CA ASN A 102 -0.06 -5.65 14.42
C ASN A 102 -0.59 -4.23 14.21
N SER A 103 -1.84 -4.12 13.76
CA SER A 103 -2.91 -3.41 14.48
C SER A 103 -4.12 -3.30 13.57
N PHE A 104 -5.11 -4.15 13.84
CA PHE A 104 -6.48 -3.91 13.43
C PHE A 104 -6.96 -2.63 14.09
N LYS A 105 -7.54 -1.73 13.31
CA LYS A 105 -8.53 -0.79 13.82
C LYS A 105 -9.65 -0.64 12.79
N LEU A 106 -10.66 -1.49 13.01
CA LEU A 106 -12.04 -1.57 12.48
C LEU A 106 -12.24 -1.38 10.97
#